data_AF-A0A2N2JJ02-F1
#
_entry.id   AF-A0A2N2JJ02-F1
#
_cell.length_a   1.000
_cell.length_b   1.000
_cell.length_c   1.000
_cell.angle_alpha   90.00
_cell.angle_beta   90.00
_cell.angle_gamma   90.00
#
_symmetry.space_group_name_H-M   'P 1'
#
loop_
_entity.id
_entity.type
_entity.pdbx_description
1 polymer ?
#
loop_
_entity_poly.entity_id
_entity_poly.type
_entity_poly.pdbx_seq_one_letter_code
_entity_poly.pdbx_strand_id
1 'polypeptide(L)'
;MSPNRTLLRPGSTLRWLVALALVPLLGGADECGGGAVCHLGDVTLLPGDSVPADDGCNTCQCTADGTMACTLLACDGCTYDGQAYAAGASFPASDGCNACACQPDGVVACTAMACVPTCVYAGHGYNPGQSFAASDGCNTCSCAADGVVSCTEEACVDCQLADARYAAGEAVPGGACEVCTCGADGSVVCESTCSPCTYDGANYAPGDAFSSTDGCNTCGCLGDGQVVCTAKACVGTCEYAGAVYLEGDTFAATDGCNSCSCGAGGLVGCTKLGCAGACAYGDYSWAVGSSFPAADGCNTCTCDPAGSGLVACTHAPCQTTCEANGEGFASGAPTPSGPCEVCVCEPSGEITCLATPCAPCHYNGGFYGPGETFAADDGCNSCVCGGGGEVACTEMACACDPTAEWWRDYVAEPGTCEVVDFACPEATDTFETACGCGCEQSADCPQWFDCMPSPDAPACDVAAIHAQCPYSLIAY
;
A
#
# COMPACT_ATOMS: atom_id res chain seq x y z
N MET A 1 -62.35 -16.48 -0.89
CA MET A 1 -63.07 -16.10 0.35
C MET A 1 -62.16 -15.17 1.15
N SER A 2 -62.71 -14.12 1.73
CA SER A 2 -62.10 -13.32 2.82
C SER A 2 -61.97 -14.19 4.11
N PRO A 3 -61.32 -13.80 5.23
CA PRO A 3 -61.08 -12.39 5.63
C PRO A 3 -59.84 -12.01 6.50
N ASN A 4 -59.67 -10.69 6.69
CA ASN A 4 -59.23 -9.98 7.92
C ASN A 4 -57.79 -10.18 8.49
N ARG A 5 -57.05 -9.12 8.86
CA ARG A 5 -57.25 -8.08 9.93
C ARG A 5 -57.18 -8.68 11.36
N THR A 6 -56.52 -8.11 12.37
CA THR A 6 -55.93 -6.75 12.53
C THR A 6 -54.92 -6.66 13.70
N LEU A 7 -54.07 -5.61 13.69
CA LEU A 7 -53.50 -4.86 14.84
C LEU A 7 -52.57 -5.54 15.88
N LEU A 8 -51.46 -4.85 16.21
CA LEU A 8 -51.19 -4.29 17.57
C LEU A 8 -49.93 -3.36 17.59
N ARG A 9 -49.85 -2.45 18.58
CA ARG A 9 -48.68 -1.63 19.01
C ARG A 9 -48.50 -1.86 20.53
N PRO A 10 -47.27 -1.86 21.10
CA PRO A 10 -46.51 -0.65 21.51
C PRO A 10 -44.97 -0.78 21.25
N GLY A 11 -44.07 0.14 21.64
CA GLY A 11 -44.21 1.50 22.21
C GLY A 11 -43.36 1.77 23.48
N SER A 12 -42.36 2.66 23.40
CA SER A 12 -41.38 3.04 24.46
C SER A 12 -40.99 4.53 24.30
N THR A 13 -41.09 5.47 25.26
CA THR A 13 -40.59 5.64 26.65
C THR A 13 -39.14 6.13 26.81
N LEU A 14 -38.93 7.41 27.17
CA LEU A 14 -37.86 7.86 28.09
C LEU A 14 -38.11 9.29 28.67
N ARG A 15 -37.19 9.77 29.51
CA ARG A 15 -37.07 11.11 30.17
C ARG A 15 -35.57 11.45 30.30
N TRP A 16 -35.03 12.55 30.85
CA TRP A 16 -35.44 13.60 31.83
C TRP A 16 -34.51 14.86 31.56
N LEU A 17 -34.47 16.01 32.28
CA LEU A 17 -35.07 16.53 33.52
C LEU A 17 -35.20 18.09 33.46
N VAL A 18 -35.64 18.69 34.57
CA VAL A 18 -35.92 20.10 34.94
C VAL A 18 -34.74 21.10 34.92
N ALA A 19 -35.03 22.38 34.61
CA ALA A 19 -34.43 23.58 35.25
C ALA A 19 -35.43 24.78 35.27
N LEU A 20 -35.23 25.77 36.15
CA LEU A 20 -36.12 26.94 36.37
C LEU A 20 -35.52 28.26 35.84
N ALA A 21 -36.40 29.22 35.48
CA ALA A 21 -36.12 30.67 35.49
C ALA A 21 -37.40 31.48 35.81
N LEU A 22 -37.26 32.74 36.23
CA LEU A 22 -38.34 33.57 36.78
C LEU A 22 -39.01 34.54 35.76
N VAL A 23 -40.16 35.07 36.18
CA VAL A 23 -41.02 36.09 35.54
C VAL A 23 -41.13 37.27 36.53
N PRO A 24 -40.95 38.57 36.16
CA PRO A 24 -42.10 39.36 35.69
C PRO A 24 -41.88 40.59 34.77
N LEU A 25 -42.87 40.79 33.89
CA LEU A 25 -43.57 42.05 33.54
C LEU A 25 -42.80 43.39 33.36
N LEU A 26 -42.62 43.78 32.10
CA LEU A 26 -43.00 45.07 31.49
C LEU A 26 -43.31 44.77 30.00
N GLY A 27 -44.22 45.45 29.29
CA GLY A 27 -45.05 46.59 29.64
C GLY A 27 -45.35 47.43 28.40
N GLY A 28 -46.25 46.96 27.53
CA GLY A 28 -46.63 47.64 26.28
C GLY A 28 -47.80 46.95 25.59
N ALA A 29 -48.75 47.72 25.07
CA ALA A 29 -49.90 47.23 24.32
C ALA A 29 -49.90 47.90 22.94
N ASP A 30 -50.07 47.10 21.90
CA ASP A 30 -50.40 47.55 20.55
C ASP A 30 -51.35 46.53 19.93
N GLU A 31 -52.58 46.95 19.60
CA GLU A 31 -53.63 46.06 19.06
C GLU A 31 -53.52 45.95 17.54
N CYS A 32 -52.50 45.22 17.08
CA CYS A 32 -52.49 44.66 15.73
C CYS A 32 -52.76 43.15 15.83
N GLY A 33 -53.92 42.73 15.34
CA GLY A 33 -54.39 41.35 15.51
C GLY A 33 -53.41 40.32 14.92
N GLY A 34 -53.06 39.31 15.72
CA GLY A 34 -52.31 38.16 15.24
C GLY A 34 -53.16 37.37 14.25
N GLY A 35 -52.98 37.62 12.96
CA GLY A 35 -53.66 36.89 11.89
C GLY A 35 -53.40 35.39 12.05
N ALA A 36 -54.47 34.60 12.05
CA ALA A 36 -54.34 33.17 12.30
C ALA A 36 -53.65 32.50 11.10
N VAL A 37 -52.61 31.72 11.38
CA VAL A 37 -51.80 31.03 10.37
C VAL A 37 -52.33 29.64 10.09
N CYS A 38 -52.17 29.17 8.85
CA CYS A 38 -52.55 27.82 8.45
C CYS A 38 -51.33 26.90 8.50
N HIS A 39 -51.49 25.67 8.99
CA HIS A 39 -50.43 24.66 8.99
C HIS A 39 -50.81 23.50 8.05
N LEU A 40 -49.91 23.15 7.13
CA LEU A 40 -50.08 22.06 6.17
C LEU A 40 -48.80 21.20 6.17
N GLY A 41 -48.86 20.06 6.87
CA GLY A 41 -47.64 19.32 7.23
C GLY A 41 -46.72 20.19 8.10
N ASP A 42 -45.43 20.21 7.76
CA ASP A 42 -44.43 21.07 8.42
C ASP A 42 -44.44 22.52 7.89
N VAL A 43 -45.23 22.84 6.85
CA VAL A 43 -45.31 24.18 6.27
C VAL A 43 -46.29 25.05 7.06
N THR A 44 -45.87 26.28 7.38
CA THR A 44 -46.73 27.31 7.97
C THR A 44 -46.97 28.41 6.95
N LEU A 45 -48.24 28.73 6.70
CA LEU A 45 -48.74 29.66 5.70
C LEU A 45 -49.36 30.88 6.38
N LEU A 46 -49.05 32.08 5.88
CA LEU A 46 -49.65 33.33 6.30
C LEU A 46 -50.97 33.59 5.53
N PRO A 47 -51.91 34.37 6.09
CA PRO A 47 -53.09 34.82 5.35
C PRO A 47 -52.75 35.47 4.00
N GLY A 48 -53.29 34.89 2.93
CA GLY A 48 -52.99 35.24 1.53
C GLY A 48 -52.12 34.22 0.79
N ASP A 49 -51.28 33.46 1.49
CA ASP A 49 -50.44 32.42 0.89
C ASP A 49 -51.29 31.32 0.25
N SER A 50 -50.85 30.83 -0.91
CA SER A 50 -51.57 29.84 -1.73
C SER A 50 -50.67 28.67 -2.10
N VAL A 51 -51.20 27.45 -1.99
CA VAL A 51 -50.50 26.19 -2.30
C VAL A 51 -51.35 25.30 -3.21
N PRO A 52 -50.74 24.45 -4.06
CA PRO A 52 -51.46 23.39 -4.77
C PRO A 52 -52.13 22.41 -3.80
N ALA A 53 -53.24 21.82 -4.22
CA ALA A 53 -53.86 20.69 -3.54
C ALA A 53 -53.34 19.35 -4.10
N ASP A 54 -53.44 18.28 -3.29
CA ASP A 54 -53.00 16.92 -3.64
C ASP A 54 -53.80 16.28 -4.81
N ASP A 55 -54.87 16.93 -5.28
CA ASP A 55 -55.67 16.51 -6.44
C ASP A 55 -55.12 16.98 -7.80
N GLY A 56 -54.06 17.80 -7.79
CA GLY A 56 -53.35 18.25 -8.99
C GLY A 56 -54.03 19.35 -9.80
N CYS A 57 -55.25 19.79 -9.45
CA CYS A 57 -55.95 20.85 -10.18
C CYS A 57 -56.55 21.96 -9.32
N ASN A 58 -56.74 21.75 -8.02
CA ASN A 58 -57.17 22.79 -7.09
C ASN A 58 -56.00 23.53 -6.43
N THR A 59 -56.25 24.78 -6.04
CA THR A 59 -55.36 25.61 -5.23
C THR A 59 -56.07 25.98 -3.94
N CYS A 60 -55.36 25.92 -2.82
CA CYS A 60 -55.85 26.28 -1.50
C CYS A 60 -55.11 27.50 -0.95
N GLN A 61 -55.87 28.50 -0.49
CA GLN A 61 -55.35 29.75 0.08
C GLN A 61 -55.63 29.82 1.58
N CYS A 62 -54.67 30.29 2.37
CA CYS A 62 -54.88 30.58 3.78
C CYS A 62 -55.67 31.90 3.95
N THR A 63 -56.79 31.84 4.68
CA THR A 63 -57.66 33.01 4.94
C THR A 63 -57.20 33.82 6.16
N ALA A 64 -57.71 35.05 6.31
CA ALA A 64 -57.43 35.90 7.47
C ALA A 64 -57.81 35.26 8.82
N ASP A 65 -58.81 34.37 8.82
CA ASP A 65 -59.29 33.63 9.98
C ASP A 65 -58.53 32.29 10.21
N GLY A 66 -57.43 32.05 9.48
CA GLY A 66 -56.58 30.87 9.66
C GLY A 66 -57.16 29.56 9.15
N THR A 67 -58.14 29.63 8.23
CA THR A 67 -58.72 28.45 7.57
C THR A 67 -58.26 28.36 6.11
N MET A 68 -58.08 27.14 5.60
CA MET A 68 -57.76 26.92 4.19
C MET A 68 -59.03 26.97 3.34
N ALA A 69 -59.09 27.91 2.39
CA ALA A 69 -60.14 27.99 1.38
C ALA A 69 -59.59 27.45 0.05
N CYS A 70 -60.09 26.30 -0.38
CA CYS A 70 -59.71 25.68 -1.65
C CYS A 70 -60.68 26.05 -2.77
N THR A 71 -60.17 26.10 -4.00
CA THR A 71 -61.01 25.99 -5.19
C THR A 71 -61.71 24.62 -5.22
N LEU A 72 -62.80 24.52 -5.98
CA LEU A 72 -63.60 23.29 -6.12
C LEU A 72 -63.83 22.97 -7.60
N LEU A 73 -62.74 22.85 -8.35
CA LEU A 73 -62.74 22.23 -9.67
C LEU A 73 -62.94 20.71 -9.47
N ALA A 74 -63.74 20.10 -10.36
CA ALA A 74 -63.73 18.66 -10.52
C ALA A 74 -62.47 18.29 -11.31
N CYS A 75 -61.48 17.69 -10.65
CA CYS A 75 -60.24 17.26 -11.26
C CYS A 75 -60.44 15.90 -11.95
N ASP A 76 -60.99 15.91 -13.16
CA ASP A 76 -61.17 14.68 -13.94
C ASP A 76 -59.82 14.23 -14.52
N GLY A 77 -59.40 13.01 -14.16
CA GLY A 77 -58.15 12.41 -14.64
C GLY A 77 -58.26 11.91 -16.09
N CYS A 78 -57.17 12.06 -16.84
CA CYS A 78 -57.11 11.70 -18.26
C CYS A 78 -56.71 10.24 -18.47
N THR A 79 -56.99 9.70 -19.67
CA THR A 79 -56.40 8.45 -20.16
C THR A 79 -55.72 8.70 -21.50
N TYR A 80 -54.47 8.28 -21.64
CA TYR A 80 -53.67 8.40 -22.86
C TYR A 80 -52.97 7.06 -23.13
N ASP A 81 -53.12 6.52 -24.33
CA ASP A 81 -52.61 5.21 -24.77
C ASP A 81 -52.80 4.05 -23.76
N GLY A 82 -53.95 4.06 -23.07
CA GLY A 82 -54.36 3.06 -22.08
C GLY A 82 -53.87 3.32 -20.65
N GLN A 83 -52.97 4.28 -20.45
CA GLN A 83 -52.47 4.68 -19.13
C GLN A 83 -53.28 5.85 -18.56
N ALA A 84 -53.57 5.81 -17.25
CA ALA A 84 -54.29 6.87 -16.55
C ALA A 84 -53.33 7.91 -15.94
N TYR A 85 -53.71 9.19 -16.02
CA TYR A 85 -52.94 10.34 -15.53
C TYR A 85 -53.82 11.26 -14.68
N ALA A 86 -53.26 11.80 -13.59
CA ALA A 86 -53.95 12.78 -12.77
C ALA A 86 -54.07 14.13 -13.50
N ALA A 87 -55.08 14.92 -13.15
CA ALA A 87 -55.20 16.30 -13.61
C ALA A 87 -53.92 17.10 -13.28
N GLY A 88 -53.47 17.95 -14.21
CA GLY A 88 -52.22 18.71 -14.09
C GLY A 88 -50.93 17.92 -14.39
N ALA A 89 -50.98 16.59 -14.53
CA ALA A 89 -49.80 15.79 -14.84
C ALA A 89 -49.30 16.00 -16.28
N SER A 90 -47.98 16.14 -16.45
CA SER A 90 -47.30 16.16 -17.75
C SER A 90 -46.58 14.82 -18.03
N PHE A 91 -46.53 14.43 -19.30
CA PHE A 91 -45.98 13.15 -19.76
C PHE A 91 -45.56 13.20 -21.24
N PRO A 92 -44.63 12.33 -21.69
CA PRO A 92 -44.26 12.25 -23.10
C PRO A 92 -45.40 11.68 -23.96
N ALA A 93 -45.50 12.15 -25.21
CA ALA A 93 -46.37 11.57 -26.23
C ALA A 93 -45.78 10.26 -26.79
N SER A 94 -46.64 9.41 -27.35
CA SER A 94 -46.22 8.15 -28.01
C SER A 94 -45.53 8.33 -29.37
N ASP A 95 -45.49 9.57 -29.90
CA ASP A 95 -44.65 9.94 -31.06
C ASP A 95 -43.16 10.14 -30.71
N GLY A 96 -42.82 10.14 -29.42
CA GLY A 96 -41.44 10.24 -28.93
C GLY A 96 -40.80 11.63 -29.00
N CYS A 97 -41.51 12.67 -29.47
CA CYS A 97 -40.98 14.04 -29.51
C CYS A 97 -41.88 15.10 -28.88
N ASN A 98 -43.20 14.88 -28.81
CA ASN A 98 -44.14 15.81 -28.21
C ASN A 98 -44.33 15.56 -26.71
N ALA A 99 -44.71 16.61 -26.00
CA ALA A 99 -45.09 16.55 -24.58
C ALA A 99 -46.60 16.79 -24.44
N CYS A 100 -47.24 15.99 -23.61
CA CYS A 100 -48.66 16.06 -23.29
C CYS A 100 -48.88 16.49 -21.83
N ALA A 101 -50.03 17.11 -21.57
CA ALA A 101 -50.49 17.47 -20.24
C ALA A 101 -51.98 17.14 -20.07
N CYS A 102 -52.32 16.51 -18.96
CA CYS A 102 -53.71 16.27 -18.58
C CYS A 102 -54.35 17.56 -18.05
N GLN A 103 -55.35 18.07 -18.75
CA GLN A 103 -56.11 19.25 -18.32
C GLN A 103 -57.11 18.90 -17.21
N PRO A 104 -57.56 19.86 -16.39
CA PRO A 104 -58.51 19.63 -15.29
C PRO A 104 -59.87 19.03 -15.71
N ASP A 105 -60.24 19.15 -16.98
CA ASP A 105 -61.49 18.64 -17.58
C ASP A 105 -61.33 17.25 -18.24
N GLY A 106 -60.26 16.52 -17.91
CA GLY A 106 -59.98 15.18 -18.46
C GLY A 106 -59.45 15.17 -19.90
N VAL A 107 -59.22 16.34 -20.52
CA VAL A 107 -58.70 16.44 -21.88
C VAL A 107 -57.17 16.34 -21.89
N VAL A 108 -56.61 15.51 -22.78
CA VAL A 108 -55.17 15.47 -23.04
C VAL A 108 -54.82 16.54 -24.08
N ALA A 109 -53.99 17.50 -23.69
CA ALA A 109 -53.44 18.51 -24.60
C ALA A 109 -51.94 18.25 -24.84
N CYS A 110 -51.54 18.07 -26.09
CA CYS A 110 -50.14 17.82 -26.47
C CYS A 110 -49.57 18.95 -27.32
N THR A 111 -48.25 19.12 -27.29
CA THR A 111 -47.53 19.93 -28.27
C THR A 111 -47.73 19.36 -29.67
N ALA A 112 -47.66 20.23 -30.69
CA ALA A 112 -47.79 19.86 -32.10
C ALA A 112 -46.51 20.19 -32.86
N MET A 113 -45.37 19.72 -32.35
CA MET A 113 -44.08 19.80 -33.03
C MET A 113 -44.01 18.71 -34.10
N ALA A 114 -43.42 19.02 -35.26
CA ALA A 114 -43.14 18.02 -36.27
C ALA A 114 -41.95 17.17 -35.80
N CYS A 115 -42.20 15.92 -35.42
CA CYS A 115 -41.13 14.99 -35.06
C CYS A 115 -40.25 14.74 -36.28
N VAL A 116 -39.01 15.22 -36.22
CA VAL A 116 -37.96 14.84 -37.17
C VAL A 116 -37.69 13.34 -36.94
N PRO A 117 -37.58 12.51 -37.99
CA PRO A 117 -37.32 11.09 -37.81
C PRO A 117 -36.03 10.87 -37.01
N THR A 118 -36.15 10.22 -35.86
CA THR A 118 -35.01 9.70 -35.13
C THR A 118 -34.40 8.53 -35.90
N CYS A 119 -33.07 8.47 -35.94
CA CYS A 119 -32.39 7.36 -36.59
C CYS A 119 -32.51 6.12 -35.69
N VAL A 120 -32.88 4.97 -36.28
CA VAL A 120 -32.92 3.70 -35.54
C VAL A 120 -31.73 2.84 -35.97
N TYR A 121 -30.85 2.53 -35.03
CA TYR A 121 -29.67 1.68 -35.23
C TYR A 121 -29.61 0.63 -34.11
N ALA A 122 -29.35 -0.63 -34.46
CA ALA A 122 -29.33 -1.78 -33.53
C ALA A 122 -30.58 -1.94 -32.61
N GLY A 123 -31.70 -1.29 -32.94
CA GLY A 123 -32.91 -1.24 -32.08
C GLY A 123 -32.90 -0.13 -31.02
N HIS A 124 -31.99 0.83 -31.11
CA HIS A 124 -31.96 2.06 -30.31
C HIS A 124 -32.25 3.29 -31.18
N GLY A 125 -32.89 4.30 -30.59
CA GLY A 125 -33.25 5.55 -31.26
C GLY A 125 -32.25 6.67 -30.93
N TYR A 126 -31.79 7.37 -31.96
CA TYR A 126 -30.80 8.44 -31.88
C TYR A 126 -31.36 9.73 -32.47
N ASN A 127 -31.01 10.86 -31.87
CA ASN A 127 -31.49 12.17 -32.31
C ASN A 127 -30.66 12.70 -33.49
N PRO A 128 -31.27 13.47 -34.42
CA PRO A 128 -30.55 14.22 -35.44
C PRO A 128 -29.32 14.98 -34.91
N GLY A 129 -28.15 14.75 -35.53
CA GLY A 129 -26.87 15.33 -35.12
C GLY A 129 -26.12 14.55 -34.03
N GLN A 130 -26.68 13.46 -33.50
CA GLN A 130 -26.02 12.61 -32.51
C GLN A 130 -25.04 11.64 -33.17
N SER A 131 -23.81 11.57 -32.64
CA SER A 131 -22.83 10.51 -32.94
C SER A 131 -22.85 9.43 -31.85
N PHE A 132 -22.56 8.19 -32.21
CA PHE A 132 -22.62 7.02 -31.34
C PHE A 132 -21.75 5.87 -31.89
N ALA A 133 -21.32 4.94 -31.03
CA ALA A 133 -20.54 3.77 -31.45
C ALA A 133 -21.40 2.81 -32.31
N ALA A 134 -20.77 2.20 -33.31
CA ALA A 134 -21.34 1.13 -34.11
C ALA A 134 -21.39 -0.20 -33.32
N SER A 135 -22.17 -1.16 -33.81
CA SER A 135 -22.29 -2.50 -33.22
C SER A 135 -21.11 -3.44 -33.53
N ASP A 136 -20.08 -2.93 -34.21
CA ASP A 136 -18.80 -3.62 -34.49
C ASP A 136 -17.66 -3.19 -33.56
N GLY A 137 -17.92 -2.24 -32.65
CA GLY A 137 -16.99 -1.77 -31.62
C GLY A 137 -15.82 -0.91 -32.09
N CYS A 138 -15.57 -0.76 -33.40
CA CYS A 138 -14.55 0.15 -33.92
C CYS A 138 -15.14 1.37 -34.64
N ASN A 139 -16.27 1.22 -35.36
CA ASN A 139 -16.80 2.30 -36.17
C ASN A 139 -17.63 3.31 -35.36
N THR A 140 -17.66 4.56 -35.83
CA THR A 140 -18.52 5.61 -35.30
C THR A 140 -19.66 5.89 -36.29
N CYS A 141 -20.89 5.79 -35.80
CA CYS A 141 -22.11 6.14 -36.51
C CYS A 141 -22.58 7.55 -36.15
N SER A 142 -23.35 8.15 -37.05
CA SER A 142 -23.94 9.48 -36.92
C SER A 142 -25.38 9.48 -37.45
N CYS A 143 -26.26 10.23 -36.78
CA CYS A 143 -27.64 10.40 -37.19
C CYS A 143 -27.82 11.69 -38.00
N ALA A 144 -28.22 11.57 -39.26
CA ALA A 144 -28.49 12.71 -40.14
C ALA A 144 -29.89 13.32 -39.90
N ALA A 145 -30.09 14.56 -40.36
CA ALA A 145 -31.32 15.32 -40.13
C ALA A 145 -32.56 14.83 -40.92
N ASP A 146 -32.39 13.85 -41.79
CA ASP A 146 -33.42 13.12 -42.53
C ASP A 146 -33.72 11.72 -41.95
N GLY A 147 -33.09 11.36 -40.83
CA GLY A 147 -33.26 10.07 -40.16
C GLY A 147 -32.33 8.95 -40.67
N VAL A 148 -31.39 9.27 -41.57
CA VAL A 148 -30.42 8.30 -42.09
C VAL A 148 -29.26 8.11 -41.12
N VAL A 149 -28.89 6.87 -40.84
CA VAL A 149 -27.64 6.52 -40.16
C VAL A 149 -26.50 6.46 -41.18
N SER A 150 -25.39 7.14 -40.90
CA SER A 150 -24.13 6.98 -41.64
C SER A 150 -23.00 6.68 -40.66
N CYS A 151 -22.24 5.62 -40.92
CA CYS A 151 -21.10 5.19 -40.10
C CYS A 151 -19.79 5.28 -40.88
N THR A 152 -18.66 5.28 -40.16
CA THR A 152 -17.34 5.03 -40.75
C THR A 152 -17.24 3.61 -41.31
N GLU A 153 -16.29 3.39 -42.21
CA GLU A 153 -15.95 2.07 -42.78
C GLU A 153 -14.48 1.73 -42.48
N GLU A 154 -14.10 1.82 -41.19
CA GLU A 154 -12.81 1.36 -40.70
C GLU A 154 -12.82 -0.16 -40.50
N ALA A 155 -11.71 -0.81 -40.81
CA ALA A 155 -11.56 -2.25 -40.66
C ALA A 155 -11.13 -2.57 -39.23
N CYS A 156 -12.08 -3.00 -38.39
CA CYS A 156 -11.81 -3.40 -37.00
C CYS A 156 -10.72 -4.48 -36.95
N VAL A 157 -9.83 -4.38 -35.97
CA VAL A 157 -8.76 -5.37 -35.74
C VAL A 157 -9.16 -6.27 -34.57
N ASP A 158 -9.27 -7.58 -34.81
CA ASP A 158 -9.54 -8.56 -33.74
C ASP A 158 -8.37 -8.60 -32.74
N CYS A 159 -8.66 -8.59 -31.44
CA CYS A 159 -7.67 -8.93 -30.42
C CYS A 159 -7.46 -10.45 -30.41
N GLN A 160 -6.22 -10.92 -30.60
CA GLN A 160 -5.89 -12.35 -30.49
C GLN A 160 -5.18 -12.66 -29.17
N LEU A 161 -5.86 -13.40 -28.29
CA LEU A 161 -5.36 -13.83 -26.98
C LEU A 161 -5.23 -15.36 -26.99
N ALA A 162 -3.99 -15.85 -27.05
CA ALA A 162 -3.65 -17.25 -27.35
C ALA A 162 -4.37 -17.74 -28.64
N ASP A 163 -5.16 -18.81 -28.54
CA ASP A 163 -5.95 -19.37 -29.64
C ASP A 163 -7.30 -18.67 -29.86
N ALA A 164 -7.71 -17.76 -28.97
CA ALA A 164 -8.99 -17.06 -29.03
C ALA A 164 -8.89 -15.71 -29.76
N ARG A 165 -9.98 -15.30 -30.40
CA ARG A 165 -10.14 -13.98 -31.01
C ARG A 165 -11.38 -13.31 -30.46
N TYR A 166 -11.25 -12.01 -30.22
CA TYR A 166 -12.28 -11.15 -29.66
C TYR A 166 -12.47 -9.96 -30.60
N ALA A 167 -13.72 -9.64 -30.92
CA ALA A 167 -14.04 -8.47 -31.74
C ALA A 167 -13.78 -7.17 -30.96
N ALA A 168 -13.60 -6.05 -31.65
CA ALA A 168 -13.53 -4.74 -31.00
C ALA A 168 -14.78 -4.51 -30.14
N GLY A 169 -14.60 -3.96 -28.94
CA GLY A 169 -15.64 -3.78 -27.93
C GLY A 169 -16.07 -5.06 -27.17
N GLU A 170 -15.55 -6.23 -27.51
CA GLU A 170 -15.83 -7.48 -26.78
C GLU A 170 -15.02 -7.54 -25.46
N ALA A 171 -15.62 -8.12 -24.42
CA ALA A 171 -14.96 -8.35 -23.15
C ALA A 171 -14.01 -9.56 -23.24
N VAL A 172 -12.75 -9.37 -22.82
CA VAL A 172 -11.70 -10.40 -22.91
C VAL A 172 -11.31 -10.90 -21.51
N PRO A 173 -10.73 -12.10 -21.36
CA PRO A 173 -10.26 -12.59 -20.07
C PRO A 173 -9.16 -11.68 -19.48
N GLY A 174 -9.34 -11.27 -18.23
CA GLY A 174 -8.36 -10.53 -17.43
C GLY A 174 -8.01 -11.24 -16.13
N GLY A 175 -7.22 -10.58 -15.28
CA GLY A 175 -6.94 -11.01 -13.92
C GLY A 175 -8.19 -11.03 -13.03
N ALA A 176 -8.06 -11.61 -11.84
CA ALA A 176 -9.19 -11.93 -10.94
C ALA A 176 -10.04 -10.73 -10.48
N CYS A 177 -9.58 -9.49 -10.70
CA CYS A 177 -10.24 -8.24 -10.36
C CYS A 177 -10.09 -7.18 -11.49
N GLU A 178 -9.91 -7.61 -12.73
CA GLU A 178 -9.77 -6.73 -13.90
C GLU A 178 -10.96 -6.89 -14.85
N VAL A 179 -11.37 -5.79 -15.48
CA VAL A 179 -12.33 -5.80 -16.58
C VAL A 179 -11.58 -5.40 -17.84
N CYS A 180 -11.33 -6.36 -18.72
CA CYS A 180 -10.59 -6.16 -19.96
C CYS A 180 -11.53 -6.13 -21.18
N THR A 181 -11.24 -5.25 -22.13
CA THR A 181 -11.98 -5.09 -23.39
C THR A 181 -11.02 -5.01 -24.57
N CYS A 182 -11.48 -5.47 -25.73
CA CYS A 182 -10.74 -5.34 -26.98
C CYS A 182 -10.92 -3.93 -27.59
N GLY A 183 -9.82 -3.24 -27.85
CA GLY A 183 -9.78 -1.94 -28.51
C GLY A 183 -9.99 -2.03 -30.02
N ALA A 184 -10.38 -0.90 -30.63
CA ALA A 184 -10.61 -0.78 -32.08
C ALA A 184 -9.37 -1.10 -32.94
N ASP A 185 -8.18 -0.93 -32.36
CA ASP A 185 -6.86 -1.17 -32.95
C ASP A 185 -6.29 -2.58 -32.67
N GLY A 186 -7.03 -3.43 -31.97
CA GLY A 186 -6.58 -4.76 -31.54
C GLY A 186 -5.75 -4.76 -30.24
N SER A 187 -5.62 -3.62 -29.56
CA SER A 187 -5.05 -3.58 -28.21
C SER A 187 -6.03 -4.15 -27.16
N VAL A 188 -5.51 -4.72 -26.07
CA VAL A 188 -6.35 -5.08 -24.91
C VAL A 188 -6.22 -3.98 -23.86
N VAL A 189 -7.36 -3.42 -23.46
CA VAL A 189 -7.44 -2.38 -22.42
C VAL A 189 -8.12 -2.97 -21.19
N CYS A 190 -7.39 -3.05 -20.08
CA CYS A 190 -7.86 -3.55 -18.80
C CYS A 190 -8.03 -2.40 -17.79
N GLU A 191 -9.21 -2.29 -17.19
CA GLU A 191 -9.45 -1.44 -16.02
C GLU A 191 -9.43 -2.30 -14.75
N SER A 192 -8.61 -1.91 -13.77
CA SER A 192 -8.58 -2.58 -12.46
C SER A 192 -9.79 -2.16 -11.64
N THR A 193 -10.56 -3.14 -11.16
CA THR A 193 -11.70 -2.94 -10.24
C THR A 193 -11.30 -3.11 -8.77
N CYS A 194 -10.03 -3.39 -8.50
CA CYS A 194 -9.47 -3.53 -7.17
C CYS A 194 -9.55 -2.23 -6.34
N SER A 195 -9.66 -2.38 -5.03
CA SER A 195 -9.39 -1.32 -4.06
C SER A 195 -8.09 -1.63 -3.29
N PRO A 196 -7.17 -0.66 -3.10
CA PRO A 196 -6.01 -0.85 -2.25
C PRO A 196 -6.41 -0.90 -0.77
N CYS A 197 -5.60 -1.56 0.05
CA CYS A 197 -5.82 -1.63 1.49
C CYS A 197 -5.05 -0.54 2.24
N THR A 198 -5.54 -0.14 3.41
CA THR A 198 -4.77 0.66 4.38
C THR A 198 -4.64 -0.13 5.69
N TYR A 199 -3.41 -0.31 6.18
CA TYR A 199 -3.12 -0.97 7.46
C TYR A 199 -2.03 -0.19 8.21
N ASP A 200 -2.29 0.10 9.48
CA ASP A 200 -1.46 0.97 10.36
C ASP A 200 -0.98 2.31 9.72
N GLY A 201 -1.76 2.84 8.77
CA GLY A 201 -1.43 4.07 8.05
C GLY A 201 -0.55 3.90 6.80
N ALA A 202 -0.01 2.70 6.57
CA ALA A 202 0.58 2.32 5.29
C ALA A 202 -0.51 1.86 4.30
N ASN A 203 -0.26 2.03 3.00
CA ASN A 203 -1.14 1.55 1.93
C ASN A 203 -0.49 0.37 1.21
N TYR A 204 -1.31 -0.60 0.84
CA TYR A 204 -0.90 -1.87 0.25
C TYR A 204 -1.68 -2.11 -1.05
N ALA A 205 -1.00 -2.65 -2.05
CA ALA A 205 -1.63 -3.10 -3.27
C ALA A 205 -2.44 -4.39 -3.04
N PRO A 206 -3.52 -4.61 -3.80
CA PRO A 206 -4.29 -5.86 -3.70
C PRO A 206 -3.46 -7.04 -4.19
N GLY A 207 -3.32 -8.06 -3.34
CA GLY A 207 -2.37 -9.16 -3.50
C GLY A 207 -1.20 -9.10 -2.52
N ASP A 208 -0.85 -7.94 -1.97
CA ASP A 208 0.27 -7.77 -1.04
C ASP A 208 0.14 -8.68 0.19
N ALA A 209 1.26 -9.28 0.61
CA ALA A 209 1.41 -9.94 1.90
C ALA A 209 2.45 -9.20 2.75
N PHE A 210 2.11 -8.89 3.99
CA PHE A 210 2.91 -8.04 4.88
C PHE A 210 2.82 -8.47 6.35
N SER A 211 3.78 -8.06 7.17
CA SER A 211 3.80 -8.38 8.61
C SER A 211 2.76 -7.55 9.40
N SER A 212 2.08 -8.20 10.34
CA SER A 212 1.21 -7.57 11.34
C SER A 212 2.04 -6.75 12.34
N THR A 213 1.45 -5.70 12.91
CA THR A 213 2.07 -4.90 13.99
C THR A 213 2.23 -5.67 15.31
N ASP A 214 1.66 -6.87 15.43
CA ASP A 214 1.90 -7.80 16.54
C ASP A 214 3.23 -8.57 16.44
N GLY A 215 3.96 -8.47 15.32
CA GLY A 215 5.27 -9.06 15.13
C GLY A 215 5.31 -10.57 14.89
N CYS A 216 4.17 -11.27 14.78
CA CYS A 216 4.17 -12.72 14.46
C CYS A 216 3.14 -13.16 13.40
N ASN A 217 2.10 -12.36 13.17
CA ASN A 217 1.09 -12.62 12.16
C ASN A 217 1.47 -12.01 10.80
N THR A 218 0.93 -12.62 9.76
CA THR A 218 1.05 -12.13 8.38
C THR A 218 -0.34 -11.73 7.92
N CYS A 219 -0.44 -10.56 7.29
CA CYS A 219 -1.64 -9.99 6.72
C CYS A 219 -1.57 -10.02 5.20
N GLY A 220 -2.72 -10.14 4.54
CA GLY A 220 -2.86 -10.02 3.10
C GLY A 220 -3.88 -8.95 2.73
N CYS A 221 -3.64 -8.22 1.64
CA CYS A 221 -4.60 -7.29 1.05
C CYS A 221 -5.47 -7.99 -0.01
N LEU A 222 -6.79 -7.97 0.18
CA LEU A 222 -7.76 -8.52 -0.77
C LEU A 222 -8.20 -7.47 -1.81
N GLY A 223 -8.70 -7.94 -2.96
CA GLY A 223 -9.15 -7.08 -4.06
C GLY A 223 -10.28 -6.10 -3.71
N ASP A 224 -11.04 -6.34 -2.64
CA ASP A 224 -12.08 -5.43 -2.11
C ASP A 224 -11.53 -4.37 -1.13
N GLY A 225 -10.20 -4.27 -0.96
CA GLY A 225 -9.55 -3.38 0.00
C GLY A 225 -9.57 -3.90 1.44
N GLN A 226 -9.98 -5.15 1.67
CA GLN A 226 -10.01 -5.77 2.99
C GLN A 226 -8.66 -6.36 3.38
N VAL A 227 -8.20 -6.05 4.60
CA VAL A 227 -7.02 -6.68 5.20
C VAL A 227 -7.44 -7.92 5.99
N VAL A 228 -6.82 -9.06 5.72
CA VAL A 228 -7.04 -10.31 6.47
C VAL A 228 -5.71 -10.83 7.00
N CYS A 229 -5.62 -11.03 8.32
CA CYS A 229 -4.40 -11.49 8.99
C CYS A 229 -4.54 -12.91 9.55
N THR A 230 -3.41 -13.62 9.67
CA THR A 230 -3.35 -14.86 10.45
C THR A 230 -3.69 -14.60 11.92
N ALA A 231 -4.16 -15.64 12.62
CA ALA A 231 -4.50 -15.58 14.04
C ALA A 231 -3.61 -16.51 14.89
N LYS A 232 -2.29 -16.39 14.73
CA LYS A 232 -1.30 -17.01 15.61
C LYS A 232 -1.28 -16.24 16.94
N ALA A 233 -1.12 -16.95 18.05
CA ALA A 233 -0.80 -16.32 19.32
C ALA A 233 0.69 -15.94 19.32
N CYS A 234 1.00 -14.65 19.36
CA CYS A 234 2.38 -14.19 19.46
C CYS A 234 2.92 -14.48 20.86
N VAL A 235 4.05 -15.18 20.92
CA VAL A 235 4.83 -15.37 22.15
C VAL A 235 5.71 -14.14 22.28
N GLY A 236 5.64 -13.44 23.43
CA GLY A 236 6.55 -12.31 23.67
C GLY A 236 8.00 -12.75 23.67
N THR A 237 8.90 -11.86 23.28
CA THR A 237 10.35 -12.05 23.41
C THR A 237 10.95 -10.97 24.29
N CYS A 238 11.96 -11.32 25.08
CA CYS A 238 12.74 -10.37 25.86
C CYS A 238 14.20 -10.40 25.40
N GLU A 239 14.83 -9.23 25.29
CA GLU A 239 16.27 -9.13 25.13
C GLU A 239 16.95 -8.90 26.48
N TYR A 240 18.04 -9.62 26.75
CA TYR A 240 18.90 -9.39 27.91
C TYR A 240 20.36 -9.66 27.55
N ALA A 241 21.21 -8.66 27.73
CA ALA A 241 22.65 -8.71 27.44
C ALA A 241 22.99 -9.21 26.02
N GLY A 242 22.20 -8.80 25.01
CA GLY A 242 22.38 -9.20 23.61
C GLY A 242 21.87 -10.60 23.25
N ALA A 243 21.23 -11.31 24.19
CA ALA A 243 20.57 -12.60 23.93
C ALA A 243 19.04 -12.43 23.98
N VAL A 244 18.34 -13.15 23.09
CA VAL A 244 16.87 -13.15 22.99
C VAL A 244 16.30 -14.39 23.68
N TYR A 245 15.26 -14.18 24.48
CA TYR A 245 14.56 -15.19 25.28
C TYR A 245 13.05 -15.16 24.99
N LEU A 246 12.38 -16.30 25.11
CA LEU A 246 10.93 -16.44 24.93
C LEU A 246 10.17 -16.14 26.23
N GLU A 247 8.93 -15.66 26.12
CA GLU A 247 8.06 -15.44 27.28
C GLU A 247 7.85 -16.73 28.08
N GLY A 248 8.22 -16.69 29.36
CA GLY A 248 8.26 -17.85 30.25
C GLY A 248 9.66 -18.44 30.48
N ASP A 249 10.66 -18.08 29.66
CA ASP A 249 12.05 -18.52 29.87
C ASP A 249 12.60 -18.02 31.20
N THR A 250 13.48 -18.84 31.80
CA THR A 250 14.24 -18.49 33.01
C THR A 250 15.72 -18.80 32.77
N PHE A 251 16.57 -17.78 32.92
CA PHE A 251 17.98 -17.77 32.54
C PHE A 251 18.86 -17.18 33.65
N ALA A 252 20.18 -17.18 33.44
CA ALA A 252 21.15 -16.62 34.38
C ALA A 252 21.43 -15.13 34.08
N ALA A 253 21.65 -14.34 35.14
CA ALA A 253 22.09 -12.95 35.02
C ALA A 253 23.60 -12.86 34.70
N THR A 254 24.03 -11.74 34.12
CA THR A 254 25.45 -11.47 33.83
C THR A 254 26.32 -11.27 35.08
N ASP A 255 25.71 -11.12 36.26
CA ASP A 255 26.41 -11.09 37.56
C ASP A 255 26.79 -12.47 38.10
N GLY A 256 26.41 -13.55 37.40
CA GLY A 256 26.77 -14.92 37.73
C GLY A 256 26.12 -15.51 38.99
N CYS A 257 25.19 -14.81 39.65
CA CYS A 257 24.46 -15.36 40.81
C CYS A 257 22.94 -15.14 40.79
N ASN A 258 22.46 -14.10 40.11
CA ASN A 258 21.03 -13.88 39.92
C ASN A 258 20.48 -14.71 38.76
N SER A 259 19.17 -14.94 38.79
CA SER A 259 18.41 -15.53 37.69
C SER A 259 17.34 -14.54 37.23
N CYS A 260 17.14 -14.49 35.92
CA CYS A 260 16.19 -13.61 35.26
C CYS A 260 15.13 -14.43 34.55
N SER A 261 13.92 -13.88 34.42
CA SER A 261 12.81 -14.49 33.69
C SER A 261 12.22 -13.51 32.69
N CYS A 262 11.88 -13.99 31.50
CA CYS A 262 11.17 -13.21 30.49
C CYS A 262 9.65 -13.25 30.76
N GLY A 263 9.04 -12.07 30.94
CA GLY A 263 7.61 -11.92 31.17
C GLY A 263 6.88 -11.19 30.04
N ALA A 264 5.56 -11.25 30.08
CA ALA A 264 4.64 -10.62 29.13
C ALA A 264 5.03 -9.18 28.78
N GLY A 265 5.03 -8.87 27.48
CA GLY A 265 5.41 -7.55 26.96
C GLY A 265 6.92 -7.26 26.96
N GLY A 266 7.76 -8.31 26.92
CA GLY A 266 9.22 -8.18 26.80
C GLY A 266 9.94 -7.77 28.09
N LEU A 267 9.27 -7.88 29.24
CA LEU A 267 9.78 -7.42 30.52
C LEU A 267 10.69 -8.47 31.19
N VAL A 268 11.98 -8.17 31.30
CA VAL A 268 12.94 -9.00 32.05
C VAL A 268 12.86 -8.69 33.55
N GLY A 269 12.50 -9.69 34.35
CA GLY A 269 12.52 -9.62 35.82
C GLY A 269 13.64 -10.49 36.39
N CYS A 270 14.58 -9.90 37.13
CA CYS A 270 15.68 -10.63 37.77
C CYS A 270 15.52 -10.73 39.30
N THR A 271 16.04 -11.80 39.89
CA THR A 271 16.24 -11.90 41.34
C THR A 271 17.19 -10.80 41.82
N LYS A 272 17.14 -10.49 43.12
CA LYS A 272 18.04 -9.51 43.75
C LYS A 272 18.78 -10.10 44.94
N LEU A 273 19.53 -11.16 44.67
CA LEU A 273 20.55 -11.71 45.56
C LEU A 273 21.76 -10.77 45.56
N GLY A 274 22.34 -10.55 46.74
CA GLY A 274 23.66 -9.92 46.84
C GLY A 274 24.72 -10.98 46.54
N CYS A 275 25.35 -10.90 45.36
CA CYS A 275 26.37 -11.85 44.92
C CYS A 275 27.64 -11.74 45.77
N ALA A 276 27.69 -12.49 46.86
CA ALA A 276 28.84 -12.52 47.77
C ALA A 276 30.03 -13.23 47.11
N GLY A 277 31.09 -12.49 46.81
CA GLY A 277 32.31 -13.01 46.18
C GLY A 277 32.55 -12.59 44.72
N ALA A 278 31.87 -11.55 44.23
CA ALA A 278 32.30 -10.86 43.02
C ALA A 278 32.95 -9.51 43.38
N CYS A 279 34.01 -9.13 42.67
CA CYS A 279 34.52 -7.77 42.66
C CYS A 279 34.10 -7.06 41.37
N ALA A 280 33.63 -5.82 41.46
CA ALA A 280 33.33 -4.99 40.30
C ALA A 280 34.55 -4.16 39.90
N TYR A 281 34.86 -4.10 38.60
CA TYR A 281 35.92 -3.24 38.06
C TYR A 281 35.55 -2.76 36.65
N GLY A 282 35.33 -1.45 36.51
CA GLY A 282 34.55 -0.92 35.39
C GLY A 282 33.14 -1.52 35.40
N ASP A 283 32.60 -1.80 34.22
CA ASP A 283 31.30 -2.45 34.04
C ASP A 283 31.35 -3.99 34.17
N TYR A 284 32.54 -4.56 34.44
CA TYR A 284 32.78 -6.01 34.50
C TYR A 284 32.79 -6.54 35.94
N SER A 285 32.33 -7.78 36.10
CA SER A 285 32.39 -8.52 37.37
C SER A 285 33.44 -9.64 37.31
N TRP A 286 34.20 -9.79 38.40
CA TRP A 286 35.36 -10.68 38.49
C TRP A 286 35.27 -11.57 39.73
N ALA A 287 35.63 -12.85 39.59
CA ALA A 287 35.53 -13.83 40.67
C ALA A 287 36.62 -13.65 41.75
N VAL A 288 36.32 -14.06 43.00
CA VAL A 288 37.28 -14.10 44.13
C VAL A 288 38.66 -14.65 43.71
N GLY A 289 39.72 -13.88 43.95
CA GLY A 289 41.09 -14.31 43.71
C GLY A 289 41.54 -14.36 42.25
N SER A 290 40.69 -13.96 41.30
CA SER A 290 41.10 -13.77 39.91
C SER A 290 42.00 -12.53 39.76
N SER A 291 43.01 -12.64 38.90
CA SER A 291 43.86 -11.52 38.46
C SER A 291 43.54 -11.18 37.00
N PHE A 292 43.45 -9.89 36.67
CA PHE A 292 42.97 -9.38 35.39
C PHE A 292 43.62 -8.04 35.01
N PRO A 293 43.64 -7.63 33.74
CA PRO A 293 44.21 -6.35 33.32
C PRO A 293 43.50 -5.14 33.96
N ALA A 294 44.27 -4.11 34.31
CA ALA A 294 43.72 -2.81 34.70
C ALA A 294 43.29 -2.01 33.46
N ALA A 295 42.38 -1.06 33.65
CA ALA A 295 41.87 -0.18 32.58
C ALA A 295 42.93 0.82 32.06
N ASP A 296 44.12 0.88 32.69
CA ASP A 296 45.27 1.68 32.23
C ASP A 296 46.19 0.93 31.25
N GLY A 297 45.90 -0.34 30.96
CA GLY A 297 46.62 -1.15 29.98
C GLY A 297 48.03 -1.60 30.40
N CYS A 298 48.53 -1.23 31.59
CA CYS A 298 49.86 -1.65 32.06
C CYS A 298 49.87 -2.29 33.45
N ASN A 299 48.86 -2.04 34.29
CA ASN A 299 48.74 -2.63 35.61
C ASN A 299 47.92 -3.93 35.59
N THR A 300 48.13 -4.76 36.61
CA THR A 300 47.30 -5.95 36.88
C THR A 300 46.50 -5.72 38.15
N CYS A 301 45.19 -5.91 38.06
CA CYS A 301 44.26 -5.92 39.16
C CYS A 301 44.02 -7.34 39.67
N THR A 302 43.59 -7.48 40.92
CA THR A 302 43.21 -8.77 41.52
C THR A 302 42.01 -8.56 42.45
N CYS A 303 41.00 -9.39 42.29
CA CYS A 303 39.85 -9.43 43.20
C CYS A 303 40.25 -10.08 44.53
N ASP A 304 40.00 -9.43 45.66
CA ASP A 304 40.45 -9.88 46.98
C ASP A 304 40.08 -11.37 47.25
N PRO A 305 41.08 -12.26 47.45
CA PRO A 305 40.86 -13.67 47.79
C PRO A 305 40.03 -13.92 49.06
N ALA A 306 39.89 -12.93 49.96
CA ALA A 306 39.00 -13.02 51.11
C ALA A 306 37.52 -12.73 50.79
N GLY A 307 37.18 -12.38 49.54
CA GLY A 307 35.81 -12.19 49.08
C GLY A 307 35.16 -10.87 49.53
N SER A 308 35.94 -9.86 49.90
CA SER A 308 35.42 -8.55 50.37
C SER A 308 34.79 -7.68 49.26
N GLY A 309 34.95 -8.07 47.99
CA GLY A 309 34.56 -7.26 46.82
C GLY A 309 35.57 -6.16 46.45
N LEU A 310 36.65 -6.00 47.21
CA LEU A 310 37.72 -5.04 46.92
C LEU A 310 38.63 -5.52 45.78
N VAL A 311 39.03 -4.60 44.92
CA VAL A 311 40.04 -4.82 43.88
C VAL A 311 41.34 -4.15 44.28
N ALA A 312 42.44 -4.89 44.26
CA ALA A 312 43.79 -4.35 44.45
C ALA A 312 44.55 -4.42 43.12
N CYS A 313 45.05 -3.27 42.64
CA CYS A 313 45.83 -3.20 41.40
C CYS A 313 47.28 -2.79 41.68
N THR A 314 48.21 -3.25 40.85
CA THR A 314 49.58 -2.73 40.83
C THR A 314 49.57 -1.23 40.50
N HIS A 315 50.64 -0.52 40.85
CA HIS A 315 50.87 0.88 40.48
C HIS A 315 52.27 1.03 39.88
N ALA A 316 52.47 0.42 38.71
CA ALA A 316 53.53 0.80 37.79
C ALA A 316 53.13 2.10 37.07
N PRO A 317 54.08 3.02 36.81
CA PRO A 317 53.80 4.19 35.98
C PRO A 317 53.66 3.75 34.52
N CYS A 318 52.45 3.74 33.99
CA CYS A 318 52.20 3.40 32.60
C CYS A 318 52.85 4.43 31.68
N GLN A 319 53.97 4.07 31.06
CA GLN A 319 54.52 4.81 29.94
C GLN A 319 53.73 4.45 28.68
N THR A 320 53.04 5.43 28.11
CA THR A 320 52.60 5.39 26.72
C THR A 320 53.85 5.41 25.85
N THR A 321 54.19 4.30 25.22
CA THR A 321 55.42 4.14 24.43
C THR A 321 55.15 4.13 22.93
N CYS A 322 53.97 3.70 22.49
CA CYS A 322 53.60 3.64 21.07
C CYS A 322 52.41 4.55 20.75
N GLU A 323 52.27 4.93 19.49
CA GLU A 323 51.11 5.65 18.94
C GLU A 323 50.66 4.96 17.65
N ALA A 324 49.35 4.71 17.50
CA ALA A 324 48.76 4.18 16.27
C ALA A 324 47.44 4.89 15.99
N ASN A 325 47.21 5.29 14.73
CA ASN A 325 46.00 5.99 14.28
C ASN A 325 45.61 7.25 15.09
N GLY A 326 46.56 7.85 15.81
CA GLY A 326 46.34 9.00 16.71
C GLY A 326 45.98 8.64 18.16
N GLU A 327 45.93 7.34 18.50
CA GLU A 327 45.73 6.84 19.86
C GLU A 327 47.07 6.37 20.48
N GLY A 328 47.24 6.59 21.78
CA GLY A 328 48.46 6.28 22.51
C GLY A 328 48.35 4.98 23.32
N PHE A 329 49.29 4.07 23.13
CA PHE A 329 49.28 2.72 23.73
C PHE A 329 50.37 2.56 24.78
N ALA A 330 50.03 1.90 25.89
CA ALA A 330 50.97 1.53 26.94
C ALA A 330 51.83 0.33 26.53
N SER A 331 53.08 0.28 27.01
CA SER A 331 53.96 -0.88 26.85
C SER A 331 53.28 -2.18 27.33
N GLY A 332 53.12 -3.15 26.42
CA GLY A 332 52.46 -4.44 26.64
C GLY A 332 50.97 -4.47 26.26
N ALA A 333 50.37 -3.34 25.89
CA ALA A 333 48.99 -3.29 25.42
C ALA A 333 48.86 -3.82 23.97
N PRO A 334 47.76 -4.49 23.63
CA PRO A 334 47.42 -4.76 22.23
C PRO A 334 47.11 -3.45 21.50
N THR A 335 47.45 -3.39 20.22
CA THR A 335 47.19 -2.23 19.34
C THR A 335 46.23 -2.64 18.22
N PRO A 336 45.72 -1.70 17.39
CA PRO A 336 44.98 -2.04 16.18
C PRO A 336 45.76 -3.06 15.36
N SER A 337 45.08 -4.13 14.94
CA SER A 337 45.65 -5.33 14.31
C SER A 337 44.77 -5.76 13.14
N GLY A 338 45.36 -6.22 12.04
CA GLY A 338 44.60 -6.86 10.97
C GLY A 338 44.04 -8.25 11.35
N PRO A 339 43.17 -8.86 10.52
CA PRO A 339 42.61 -10.19 10.79
C PRO A 339 43.65 -11.33 10.74
N CYS A 340 44.88 -11.03 10.29
CA CYS A 340 45.98 -11.98 10.09
C CYS A 340 47.23 -11.66 10.92
N GLU A 341 47.08 -10.87 11.98
CA GLU A 341 48.17 -10.56 12.89
C GLU A 341 47.64 -10.17 14.28
N VAL A 342 48.51 -10.23 15.29
CA VAL A 342 48.26 -9.61 16.59
C VAL A 342 49.39 -8.65 16.89
N CYS A 343 49.07 -7.37 16.97
CA CYS A 343 50.02 -6.29 17.21
C CYS A 343 50.05 -5.88 18.69
N VAL A 344 51.27 -5.72 19.22
CA VAL A 344 51.53 -5.36 20.62
C VAL A 344 52.53 -4.20 20.66
N CYS A 345 52.28 -3.24 21.56
CA CYS A 345 53.20 -2.15 21.83
C CYS A 345 54.37 -2.63 22.69
N GLU A 346 55.60 -2.61 22.16
CA GLU A 346 56.80 -3.00 22.90
C GLU A 346 57.28 -1.90 23.86
N PRO A 347 58.08 -2.24 24.90
CA PRO A 347 58.72 -1.26 25.79
C PRO A 347 59.70 -0.31 25.09
N SER A 348 60.08 -0.60 23.83
CA SER A 348 60.87 0.27 22.96
C SER A 348 60.08 1.44 22.36
N GLY A 349 58.74 1.36 22.35
CA GLY A 349 57.87 2.24 21.58
C GLY A 349 57.65 1.82 20.13
N GLU A 350 58.13 0.64 19.75
CA GLU A 350 57.83 -0.01 18.48
C GLU A 350 56.56 -0.87 18.61
N ILE A 351 55.71 -0.88 17.57
CA ILE A 351 54.59 -1.82 17.50
C ILE A 351 55.09 -3.04 16.74
N THR A 352 55.03 -4.21 17.36
CA THR A 352 55.42 -5.47 16.71
C THR A 352 54.19 -6.34 16.50
N CYS A 353 54.02 -6.83 15.27
CA CYS A 353 52.88 -7.63 14.85
C CYS A 353 53.31 -9.08 14.59
N LEU A 354 52.68 -10.02 15.28
CA LEU A 354 52.87 -11.45 15.05
C LEU A 354 51.83 -11.93 14.03
N ALA A 355 52.27 -12.17 12.80
CA ALA A 355 51.43 -12.70 11.74
C ALA A 355 50.87 -14.10 12.10
N THR A 356 49.56 -14.28 11.93
CA THR A 356 48.86 -15.56 12.05
C THR A 356 48.67 -16.20 10.66
N PRO A 357 48.59 -17.54 10.55
CA PRO A 357 48.28 -18.19 9.28
C PRO A 357 46.82 -17.94 8.90
N CYS A 358 46.59 -17.36 7.73
CA CYS A 358 45.25 -17.11 7.19
C CYS A 358 44.99 -17.88 5.90
N ALA A 359 43.70 -18.04 5.57
CA ALA A 359 43.22 -18.54 4.28
C ALA A 359 42.51 -17.40 3.53
N PRO A 360 42.62 -17.31 2.19
CA PRO A 360 41.75 -16.44 1.40
C PRO A 360 40.32 -16.97 1.45
N CYS A 361 39.35 -16.07 1.42
CA CYS A 361 37.95 -16.44 1.30
C CYS A 361 37.61 -16.82 -0.15
N HIS A 362 36.69 -17.76 -0.32
CA HIS A 362 36.14 -18.13 -1.63
C HIS A 362 34.63 -17.94 -1.60
N TYR A 363 34.14 -16.98 -2.38
CA TYR A 363 32.73 -16.57 -2.45
C TYR A 363 32.33 -16.53 -3.91
N ASN A 364 31.35 -17.38 -4.29
CA ASN A 364 30.78 -17.51 -5.64
C ASN A 364 31.79 -17.49 -6.81
N GLY A 365 32.95 -18.13 -6.61
CA GLY A 365 34.02 -18.26 -7.61
C GLY A 365 35.11 -17.18 -7.52
N GLY A 366 34.84 -16.08 -6.83
CA GLY A 366 35.82 -15.06 -6.46
C GLY A 366 36.74 -15.51 -5.32
N PHE A 367 37.94 -14.93 -5.29
CA PHE A 367 38.93 -15.11 -4.22
C PHE A 367 39.23 -13.76 -3.58
N TYR A 368 39.01 -13.66 -2.27
CA TYR A 368 39.15 -12.40 -1.52
C TYR A 368 40.22 -12.54 -0.42
N GLY A 369 40.99 -11.48 -0.21
CA GLY A 369 42.02 -11.41 0.82
C GLY A 369 41.42 -11.20 2.22
N PRO A 370 42.03 -11.74 3.29
CA PRO A 370 41.58 -11.46 4.65
C PRO A 370 41.53 -9.97 4.97
N GLY A 371 40.38 -9.50 5.46
CA GLY A 371 40.08 -8.09 5.72
C GLY A 371 39.58 -7.31 4.51
N GLU A 372 39.50 -7.92 3.33
CA GLU A 372 38.89 -7.31 2.14
C GLU A 372 37.36 -7.22 2.31
N THR A 373 36.81 -6.07 1.94
CA THR A 373 35.37 -5.81 1.88
C THR A 373 34.92 -5.76 0.42
N PHE A 374 33.87 -6.52 0.10
CA PHE A 374 33.33 -6.67 -1.24
C PHE A 374 31.79 -6.57 -1.24
N ALA A 375 31.18 -6.49 -2.42
CA ALA A 375 29.73 -6.55 -2.57
C ALA A 375 29.26 -8.02 -2.54
N ALA A 376 28.05 -8.25 -2.05
CA ALA A 376 27.34 -9.52 -2.21
C ALA A 376 26.66 -9.58 -3.59
N ASP A 377 26.39 -10.79 -4.06
CA ASP A 377 25.76 -11.02 -5.37
C ASP A 377 24.27 -10.62 -5.42
N ASP A 378 23.67 -10.29 -4.26
CA ASP A 378 22.33 -9.70 -4.16
C ASP A 378 22.29 -8.19 -4.48
N GLY A 379 23.45 -7.60 -4.79
CA GLY A 379 23.57 -6.21 -5.27
C GLY A 379 23.42 -5.14 -4.20
N CYS A 380 23.09 -5.47 -2.94
CA CYS A 380 22.92 -4.47 -1.88
C CYS A 380 23.69 -4.77 -0.59
N ASN A 381 23.92 -6.04 -0.24
CA ASN A 381 24.71 -6.40 0.93
C ASN A 381 26.21 -6.26 0.66
N SER A 382 26.97 -6.12 1.74
CA SER A 382 28.43 -6.10 1.69
C SER A 382 29.01 -7.17 2.59
N CYS A 383 30.03 -7.85 2.08
CA CYS A 383 30.70 -8.96 2.72
C CYS A 383 32.14 -8.58 3.10
N VAL A 384 32.63 -9.14 4.21
CA VAL A 384 34.02 -9.05 4.63
C VAL A 384 34.63 -10.45 4.75
N CYS A 385 35.87 -10.58 4.27
CA CYS A 385 36.65 -11.80 4.42
C CYS A 385 37.34 -11.86 5.79
N GLY A 386 37.09 -12.92 6.56
CA GLY A 386 37.73 -13.19 7.84
C GLY A 386 39.10 -13.87 7.72
N GLY A 387 39.77 -14.04 8.85
CA GLY A 387 41.14 -14.59 8.89
C GLY A 387 41.22 -16.09 8.59
N GLY A 388 40.18 -16.86 8.95
CA GLY A 388 40.13 -18.30 8.70
C GLY A 388 39.60 -18.68 7.32
N GLY A 389 39.27 -17.71 6.46
CA GLY A 389 38.61 -17.91 5.17
C GLY A 389 37.07 -17.89 5.23
N GLU A 390 36.49 -17.61 6.41
CA GLU A 390 35.06 -17.33 6.59
C GLU A 390 34.63 -16.02 5.92
N VAL A 391 33.42 -15.97 5.37
CA VAL A 391 32.80 -14.75 4.84
C VAL A 391 31.63 -14.37 5.75
N ALA A 392 31.58 -13.10 6.16
CA ALA A 392 30.45 -12.52 6.88
C ALA A 392 29.88 -11.37 6.05
N CYS A 393 28.59 -11.43 5.73
CA CYS A 393 27.87 -10.39 4.99
C CYS A 393 26.87 -9.67 5.88
N THR A 394 26.45 -8.47 5.49
CA THR A 394 25.24 -7.85 6.04
C THR A 394 24.01 -8.67 5.65
N GLU A 395 22.95 -8.57 6.45
CA GLU A 395 21.63 -9.12 6.15
C GLU A 395 20.60 -7.98 6.09
N MET A 396 20.71 -7.11 5.07
CA MET A 396 19.65 -6.17 4.73
C MET A 396 18.80 -6.73 3.59
N ALA A 397 17.48 -6.53 3.68
CA ALA A 397 16.57 -6.91 2.59
C ALA A 397 16.81 -5.97 1.40
N CYS A 398 17.36 -6.51 0.31
CA CYS A 398 17.53 -5.75 -0.92
C CYS A 398 16.16 -5.40 -1.51
N ALA A 399 15.94 -4.11 -1.78
CA ALA A 399 14.80 -3.67 -2.56
C ALA A 399 15.08 -4.03 -4.02
N CYS A 400 14.30 -4.94 -4.58
CA CYS A 400 14.41 -5.33 -5.99
C CYS A 400 14.12 -4.12 -6.89
N ASP A 401 15.13 -3.67 -7.63
CA ASP A 401 15.00 -2.64 -8.66
C ASP A 401 15.49 -3.21 -10.01
N PRO A 402 14.62 -3.89 -10.77
CA PRO A 402 14.93 -4.38 -12.11
C PRO A 402 15.35 -3.27 -13.10
N THR A 403 15.15 -1.99 -12.78
CA THR A 403 15.59 -0.87 -13.63
C THR A 403 17.05 -0.46 -13.35
N ALA A 404 17.61 -0.86 -12.21
CA ALA A 404 19.03 -0.71 -11.90
C ALA A 404 19.87 -1.87 -12.48
N GLU A 405 19.33 -3.09 -12.50
CA GLU A 405 19.96 -4.30 -13.04
C GLU A 405 19.86 -4.41 -14.57
N TRP A 406 20.35 -3.38 -15.28
CA TRP A 406 20.24 -3.25 -16.73
C TRP A 406 20.81 -4.42 -17.57
N TRP A 407 21.61 -5.31 -16.97
CA TRP A 407 22.17 -6.51 -17.60
C TRP A 407 21.29 -7.77 -17.42
N ARG A 408 20.13 -7.64 -16.74
CA ARG A 408 19.12 -8.69 -16.56
C ARG A 408 17.84 -8.35 -17.33
N ASP A 409 17.24 -9.38 -17.91
CA ASP A 409 15.87 -9.37 -18.43
C ASP A 409 15.03 -10.30 -17.57
N TYR A 410 14.13 -9.71 -16.76
CA TYR A 410 13.28 -10.42 -15.81
C TYR A 410 12.01 -10.93 -16.49
N VAL A 411 11.88 -12.26 -16.61
CA VAL A 411 10.73 -12.90 -17.27
C VAL A 411 9.64 -13.33 -16.28
N ALA A 412 9.98 -13.45 -14.99
CA ALA A 412 9.08 -13.93 -13.95
C ALA A 412 9.50 -13.47 -12.54
N GLU A 413 8.49 -13.24 -11.70
CA GLU A 413 8.61 -13.02 -10.26
C GLU A 413 9.05 -14.31 -9.52
N PRO A 414 9.66 -14.22 -8.32
CA PRO A 414 10.22 -15.37 -7.59
C PRO A 414 9.24 -16.55 -7.42
N GLY A 415 7.95 -16.25 -7.22
CA GLY A 415 6.90 -17.26 -7.03
C GLY A 415 6.47 -18.01 -8.28
N THR A 416 6.99 -17.65 -9.46
CA THR A 416 6.57 -18.19 -10.77
C THR A 416 7.71 -18.85 -11.56
N CYS A 417 8.93 -18.86 -11.04
CA CYS A 417 10.12 -19.35 -11.73
C CYS A 417 10.07 -20.86 -12.07
N GLU A 418 9.44 -21.70 -11.24
CA GLU A 418 9.26 -23.13 -11.52
C GLU A 418 8.25 -23.43 -12.66
N VAL A 419 7.47 -22.45 -13.13
CA VAL A 419 6.33 -22.66 -14.05
C VAL A 419 6.35 -21.81 -15.32
N VAL A 420 7.31 -20.89 -15.46
CA VAL A 420 7.56 -20.15 -16.70
C VAL A 420 8.44 -20.97 -17.65
N ASP A 421 8.09 -21.01 -18.93
CA ASP A 421 8.89 -21.63 -19.99
C ASP A 421 9.47 -20.52 -20.87
N PHE A 422 10.80 -20.34 -20.83
CA PHE A 422 11.52 -19.27 -21.52
C PHE A 422 12.87 -19.78 -22.04
N ALA A 423 13.40 -19.11 -23.07
CA ALA A 423 14.68 -19.41 -23.66
C ALA A 423 15.50 -18.13 -23.79
N CYS A 424 16.70 -18.12 -23.21
CA CYS A 424 17.57 -16.96 -23.23
C CYS A 424 18.20 -16.71 -24.62
N PRO A 425 18.43 -15.45 -25.01
CA PRO A 425 19.24 -15.08 -26.17
C PRO A 425 20.63 -15.74 -26.20
N GLU A 426 21.24 -15.83 -27.39
CA GLU A 426 22.66 -16.18 -27.49
C GLU A 426 23.52 -15.15 -26.71
N ALA A 427 24.56 -15.65 -26.03
CA ALA A 427 25.41 -14.90 -25.10
C ALA A 427 24.73 -14.41 -23.79
N THR A 428 23.63 -15.04 -23.38
CA THR A 428 23.02 -14.85 -22.04
C THR A 428 22.76 -16.19 -21.35
N ASP A 429 22.83 -16.20 -20.02
CA ASP A 429 22.60 -17.37 -19.16
C ASP A 429 21.30 -17.21 -18.34
N THR A 430 20.71 -18.31 -17.91
CA THR A 430 19.49 -18.31 -17.06
C THR A 430 19.85 -18.03 -15.60
N PHE A 431 19.16 -17.07 -14.96
CA PHE A 431 19.32 -16.76 -13.54
C PHE A 431 18.04 -16.99 -12.73
N GLU A 432 18.20 -17.18 -11.41
CA GLU A 432 17.13 -17.18 -10.41
C GLU A 432 17.67 -16.53 -9.12
N THR A 433 16.97 -15.52 -8.59
CA THR A 433 17.30 -14.77 -7.37
C THR A 433 16.05 -14.55 -6.52
N ALA A 434 16.23 -13.96 -5.33
CA ALA A 434 15.12 -13.51 -4.48
C ALA A 434 14.25 -12.40 -5.12
N CYS A 435 14.67 -11.83 -6.26
CA CYS A 435 13.92 -10.82 -7.02
C CYS A 435 13.23 -11.38 -8.28
N GLY A 436 13.48 -12.63 -8.65
CA GLY A 436 12.85 -13.30 -9.79
C GLY A 436 13.83 -14.10 -10.62
N CYS A 437 13.45 -14.40 -11.85
CA CYS A 437 14.27 -15.16 -12.79
C CYS A 437 14.12 -14.62 -14.21
N GLY A 438 15.05 -15.06 -15.05
CA GLY A 438 15.12 -14.65 -16.44
C GLY A 438 16.51 -14.87 -16.99
N CYS A 439 16.99 -13.92 -17.78
CA CYS A 439 18.23 -14.04 -18.54
C CYS A 439 19.21 -12.92 -18.17
N GLU A 440 20.46 -13.26 -17.90
CA GLU A 440 21.53 -12.30 -17.60
C GLU A 440 22.62 -12.35 -18.67
N GLN A 441 23.14 -11.17 -19.05
CA GLN A 441 24.41 -11.07 -19.78
C GLN A 441 25.56 -10.84 -18.79
N SER A 442 26.81 -11.05 -19.22
CA SER A 442 27.98 -10.77 -18.38
C SER A 442 28.03 -9.31 -17.92
N ALA A 443 28.32 -9.09 -16.64
CA ALA A 443 28.60 -7.79 -16.07
C ALA A 443 29.87 -7.11 -16.64
N ASP A 444 30.69 -7.82 -17.42
CA ASP A 444 31.79 -7.24 -18.21
C ASP A 444 31.28 -6.40 -19.41
N CYS A 445 30.03 -6.60 -19.84
CA CYS A 445 29.40 -5.76 -20.85
C CYS A 445 29.19 -4.34 -20.31
N PRO A 446 29.40 -3.27 -21.12
CA PRO A 446 29.08 -1.90 -20.71
C PRO A 446 27.58 -1.64 -20.85
N GLN A 447 27.01 -0.78 -19.99
CA GLN A 447 25.59 -0.39 -20.06
C GLN A 447 25.19 0.22 -21.40
N TRP A 448 26.12 0.92 -22.05
CA TRP A 448 25.93 1.52 -23.36
C TRP A 448 27.19 1.39 -24.22
N PHE A 449 26.98 1.27 -25.53
CA PHE A 449 28.00 1.46 -26.56
C PHE A 449 27.72 2.77 -27.29
N ASP A 450 28.72 3.66 -27.36
CA ASP A 450 28.65 4.87 -28.17
C ASP A 450 29.09 4.55 -29.60
N CYS A 451 28.14 4.68 -30.53
CA CYS A 451 28.31 4.45 -31.95
C CYS A 451 28.13 5.74 -32.79
N MET A 452 28.20 6.92 -32.16
CA MET A 452 28.28 8.19 -32.88
C MET A 452 29.46 8.19 -33.87
N PRO A 453 29.26 8.60 -35.14
CA PRO A 453 30.29 8.51 -36.17
C PRO A 453 31.45 9.51 -35.95
N SER A 454 32.51 9.05 -35.28
CA SER A 454 33.74 9.80 -35.03
C SER A 454 34.79 9.62 -36.15
N PRO A 455 35.57 10.65 -36.53
CA PRO A 455 36.61 10.54 -37.56
C PRO A 455 37.75 9.55 -37.24
N ASP A 456 37.98 9.30 -35.95
CA ASP A 456 39.13 8.53 -35.44
C ASP A 456 38.74 7.14 -34.91
N ALA A 457 37.44 6.77 -34.97
CA ALA A 457 36.93 5.48 -34.53
C ALA A 457 36.45 4.60 -35.70
N PRO A 458 36.59 3.27 -35.63
CA PRO A 458 35.90 2.37 -36.55
C PRO A 458 34.38 2.45 -36.31
N ALA A 459 33.57 2.27 -37.36
CA ALA A 459 32.12 2.17 -37.22
C ALA A 459 31.75 0.92 -36.41
N CYS A 460 30.78 1.05 -35.49
CA CYS A 460 30.25 -0.08 -34.72
C CYS A 460 29.68 -1.17 -35.63
N ASP A 461 30.08 -2.42 -35.38
CA ASP A 461 29.32 -3.58 -35.81
C ASP A 461 28.25 -3.88 -34.76
N VAL A 462 27.11 -3.18 -34.88
CA VAL A 462 25.98 -3.31 -33.95
C VAL A 462 25.43 -4.73 -33.90
N ALA A 463 25.53 -5.49 -34.99
CA ALA A 463 25.11 -6.89 -35.02
C ALA A 463 26.06 -7.77 -34.18
N ALA A 464 27.38 -7.54 -34.27
CA ALA A 464 28.35 -8.24 -33.42
C ALA A 464 28.27 -7.81 -31.94
N ILE A 465 27.86 -6.57 -31.65
CA ILE A 465 27.64 -6.07 -30.29
C ILE A 465 26.40 -6.73 -29.66
N HIS A 466 25.24 -6.68 -30.31
CA HIS A 466 24.03 -7.33 -29.78
C HIS A 466 24.17 -8.86 -29.67
N ALA A 467 25.05 -9.49 -30.47
CA ALA A 467 25.35 -10.93 -30.37
C ALA A 467 26.35 -11.29 -29.24
N GLN A 468 26.78 -10.33 -28.42
CA GLN A 468 27.66 -10.53 -27.27
C GLN A 468 27.12 -9.87 -25.99
N CYS A 469 26.42 -8.74 -26.14
CA CYS A 469 25.82 -7.97 -25.07
C CYS A 469 24.39 -7.51 -25.50
N PRO A 470 23.40 -8.42 -25.58
CA PRO A 470 22.07 -8.12 -26.11
C PRO A 470 21.24 -7.11 -25.31
N TYR A 471 21.56 -6.88 -24.03
CA TYR A 471 20.88 -5.93 -23.14
C TYR A 471 21.59 -4.56 -23.05
N SER A 472 22.79 -4.43 -23.64
CA SER A 472 23.50 -3.14 -23.69
C SER A 472 22.87 -2.18 -24.69
N LEU A 473 22.63 -0.94 -24.28
CA LEU A 473 22.02 0.09 -25.13
C LEU A 473 23.01 0.63 -26.18
N ILE A 474 22.51 1.02 -27.36
CA ILE A 474 23.32 1.64 -28.42
C ILE A 474 22.96 3.12 -28.55
N ALA A 475 23.95 4.00 -28.37
CA ALA A 475 23.85 5.43 -28.67
C ALA A 475 24.36 5.72 -30.10
N TYR A 476 23.76 6.72 -30.77
CA TYR A 476 23.96 7.03 -32.20
C TYR A 476 24.08 8.55 -32.46
#